data_AF-A0A668AYI9-F1
#
_entry.id   AF-A0A668AYI9-F1
#
_cell.length_a   1.000
_cell.length_b   1.000
_cell.length_c   1.000
_cell.angle_alpha   90.00
_cell.angle_beta   90.00
_cell.angle_gamma   90.00
#
_symmetry.space_group_name_H-M   'P 1'
#
loop_
_entity.id
_entity.type
_entity.pdbx_description
1 polymer ?
#
loop_
_entity_poly.entity_id
_entity_poly.type
_entity_poly.pdbx_seq_one_letter_code
_entity_poly.pdbx_strand_id
1 'polypeptide(L)'
;MLRFYSLYKQAVCGPCTMSRPGFWDPVGRYKWDAWSRLGEMSSESAMAAYVDEMKKVAQEVKDKFIDLNSGSVSSQNILAQRKAYVLLMY
;
A
#
# COMPACT_ATOMS: atom_id res chain seq x y z
N MET A 1 -6.82 -0.02 2.28
CA MET A 1 -7.74 0.38 1.19
C MET A 1 -8.66 1.54 1.54
N LEU A 2 -9.38 1.53 2.67
CA LEU A 2 -10.33 2.61 3.02
C LEU A 2 -9.70 4.00 3.14
N ARG A 3 -8.41 4.08 3.52
CA ARG A 3 -7.65 5.34 3.63
C ARG A 3 -7.49 6.06 2.28
N PHE A 4 -7.13 5.32 1.23
CA PHE A 4 -7.02 5.89 -0.13
C PHE A 4 -8.39 6.34 -0.63
N TYR A 5 -9.45 5.57 -0.35
CA TYR A 5 -10.81 5.93 -0.70
C TYR A 5 -11.25 7.24 -0.02
N SER A 6 -11.04 7.37 1.30
CA SER A 6 -11.42 8.58 2.03
C SER A 6 -10.67 9.81 1.54
N LEU A 7 -9.36 9.69 1.30
CA LEU A 7 -8.53 10.79 0.80
C LEU A 7 -8.94 11.22 -0.61
N TYR A 8 -9.22 10.25 -1.50
CA TYR A 8 -9.72 10.53 -2.83
C TYR A 8 -11.08 11.24 -2.79
N LYS A 9 -12.01 10.74 -1.95
CA LYS A 9 -13.33 11.36 -1.76
C LYS A 9 -13.23 12.77 -1.21
N GLN A 10 -12.35 13.02 -0.24
CA GLN A 10 -12.10 14.36 0.30
C GLN A 10 -11.49 15.30 -0.74
N ALA A 11 -10.55 14.82 -1.55
CA ALA A 11 -9.92 15.63 -2.59
C ALA A 11 -10.91 16.08 -3.67
N VAL A 12 -11.80 15.17 -4.09
CA VAL A 12 -12.76 15.42 -5.19
C VAL A 12 -14.06 16.09 -4.71
N CYS A 13 -14.62 15.60 -3.60
CA CYS A 13 -15.93 16.06 -3.12
C CYS A 13 -15.84 17.05 -1.95
N GLY A 14 -14.66 17.24 -1.34
CA GLY A 14 -14.50 18.06 -0.15
C GLY A 14 -14.98 17.37 1.15
N PRO A 15 -15.20 18.15 2.22
CA PRO A 15 -15.60 17.66 3.54
C PRO A 15 -16.86 16.77 3.53
N CYS A 16 -16.91 15.82 4.46
CA CYS A 16 -18.02 14.87 4.55
C CYS A 16 -19.28 15.54 5.11
N THR A 17 -20.21 15.94 4.24
CA THR A 17 -21.53 16.49 4.61
C THR A 17 -22.65 15.44 4.57
N MET A 18 -22.34 14.21 4.18
CA MET A 18 -23.32 13.14 4.05
C MET A 18 -23.74 12.56 5.41
N SER A 19 -25.00 12.13 5.51
CA SER A 19 -25.52 11.44 6.69
C SER A 19 -24.88 10.05 6.85
N ARG A 20 -24.70 9.63 8.10
CA ARG A 20 -24.11 8.33 8.42
C ARG A 20 -25.04 7.18 7.96
N PRO A 21 -24.53 6.17 7.22
CA PRO A 21 -25.31 5.01 6.80
C PRO A 21 -25.93 4.25 7.98
N GLY A 22 -27.09 3.65 7.74
CA GLY A 22 -27.80 2.83 8.73
C GLY A 22 -27.00 1.60 9.18
N PHE A 23 -27.35 1.06 10.35
CA PHE A 23 -26.63 -0.05 10.97
C PHE A 23 -26.54 -1.32 10.10
N TRP A 24 -27.51 -1.51 9.19
CA TRP A 24 -27.60 -2.66 8.28
C TRP A 24 -26.55 -2.67 7.15
N ASP A 25 -25.82 -1.57 6.90
CA ASP A 25 -24.71 -1.54 5.94
C ASP A 25 -23.36 -1.25 6.64
N PRO A 26 -22.67 -2.30 7.14
CA PRO A 26 -21.38 -2.12 7.79
C PRO A 26 -20.31 -1.58 6.82
N VAL A 27 -20.35 -1.94 5.54
CA VAL A 27 -19.33 -1.54 4.55
C VAL A 27 -19.45 -0.04 4.24
N GLY A 28 -20.67 0.44 4.01
CA GLY A 28 -20.95 1.87 3.85
C GLY A 28 -20.56 2.65 5.09
N ARG A 29 -20.85 2.11 6.27
CA ARG A 29 -20.48 2.75 7.55
C ARG A 29 -18.97 2.89 7.71
N TYR A 30 -18.17 1.88 7.35
CA TYR A 30 -16.70 1.99 7.40
C TYR A 30 -16.14 3.00 6.40
N LYS A 31 -16.70 3.07 5.20
CA LYS A 31 -16.34 4.09 4.20
C LYS A 31 -16.66 5.49 4.69
N TRP A 32 -17.85 5.67 5.26
CA TRP A 32 -18.29 6.93 5.83
C TRP A 32 -17.42 7.33 7.03
N ASP A 33 -17.11 6.40 7.93
CA ASP A 33 -16.26 6.67 9.10
C ASP A 33 -14.85 7.10 8.68
N ALA A 34 -14.27 6.42 7.68
CA ALA A 34 -12.96 6.79 7.14
C ALA A 34 -12.96 8.20 6.52
N TRP A 35 -14.05 8.59 5.85
CA TRP A 35 -14.20 9.93 5.25
C TRP A 35 -14.51 11.01 6.29
N SER A 36 -15.43 10.74 7.21
CA SER A 36 -15.80 11.64 8.32
C SER A 36 -14.61 11.95 9.22
N ARG A 37 -13.71 10.99 9.45
CA ARG A 37 -12.45 11.18 10.19
C ARG A 37 -11.49 12.21 9.58
N LEU A 38 -11.63 12.55 8.30
CA LEU A 38 -10.83 13.59 7.66
C LEU A 38 -11.34 15.00 7.97
N GLY A 39 -12.58 15.14 8.46
CA GLY A 39 -13.17 16.41 8.88
C GLY A 39 -13.12 17.47 7.79
N GLU A 40 -12.58 18.64 8.12
CA GLU A 40 -12.45 19.80 7.24
C GLU A 40 -11.11 19.87 6.49
N MET A 41 -10.45 18.72 6.28
CA MET A 41 -9.23 18.67 5.49
C MET A 41 -9.46 19.24 4.08
N SER A 42 -8.61 20.18 3.65
CA SER A 42 -8.68 20.75 2.31
C SER A 42 -8.31 19.72 1.23
N SER A 43 -8.79 19.94 0.01
CA SER A 43 -8.51 19.05 -1.12
C SER A 43 -7.00 18.90 -1.37
N GLU A 44 -6.23 19.97 -1.23
CA GLU A 44 -4.77 19.96 -1.41
C GLU A 44 -4.07 19.11 -0.35
N SER A 45 -4.47 19.25 0.92
CA SER A 45 -3.94 18.44 2.02
C SER A 45 -4.28 16.95 1.83
N ALA A 46 -5.50 16.65 1.38
CA ALA A 46 -5.93 15.29 1.08
C ALA A 46 -5.13 14.66 -0.08
N MET A 47 -4.85 15.43 -1.15
CA MET A 47 -4.00 14.98 -2.25
C MET A 47 -2.55 14.74 -1.81
N ALA A 48 -1.98 15.64 -1.01
CA ALA A 48 -0.64 15.49 -0.47
C ALA A 48 -0.52 14.22 0.38
N ALA A 49 -1.48 13.98 1.28
CA ALA A 49 -1.54 12.77 2.10
C ALA A 49 -1.72 11.50 1.26
N TYR A 50 -2.48 11.56 0.15
CA TYR A 50 -2.66 10.45 -0.77
C TYR A 50 -1.33 10.05 -1.43
N VAL A 51 -0.57 11.03 -1.91
CA VAL A 51 0.75 10.81 -2.53
C VAL A 51 1.76 10.27 -1.52
N ASP A 52 1.74 10.78 -0.29
CA ASP A 52 2.62 10.30 0.79
C ASP A 52 2.36 8.82 1.11
N GLU A 53 1.10 8.43 1.27
CA GLU A 53 0.73 7.03 1.49
C GLU A 53 1.09 6.14 0.29
N MET A 54 0.91 6.62 -0.94
CA MET A 54 1.36 5.88 -2.13
C MET A 54 2.87 5.66 -2.13
N LYS A 55 3.67 6.68 -1.77
CA LYS A 55 5.12 6.57 -1.69
C LYS A 55 5.54 5.52 -0.66
N LYS A 56 4.92 5.51 0.52
CA LYS A 56 5.20 4.52 1.56
C LYS A 56 4.95 3.09 1.06
N VAL A 57 3.78 2.84 0.46
CA VAL A 57 3.45 1.52 -0.09
C VAL A 57 4.42 1.13 -1.20
N ALA A 58 4.82 2.07 -2.07
CA ALA A 58 5.78 1.80 -3.12
C ALA A 58 7.17 1.43 -2.57
N GLN A 59 7.62 2.06 -1.49
CA GLN A 59 8.87 1.68 -0.82
C GLN A 59 8.77 0.30 -0.19
N GLU A 60 7.69 0.02 0.55
CA GLU A 60 7.49 -1.30 1.18
C GLU A 60 7.48 -2.44 0.15
N VAL A 61 6.88 -2.21 -1.03
CA VAL A 61 6.90 -3.16 -2.13
C VAL A 61 8.30 -3.32 -2.72
N LYS A 62 9.06 -2.23 -2.88
CA LYS A 62 10.46 -2.29 -3.33
C LYS A 62 11.32 -3.07 -2.36
N ASP A 63 11.19 -2.82 -1.06
CA ASP A 63 11.96 -3.49 -0.02
C ASP A 63 11.67 -5.00 -0.03
N LYS A 64 10.39 -5.38 -0.05
CA LYS A 64 9.99 -6.79 -0.20
C LYS A 64 10.50 -7.42 -1.49
N PHE A 65 10.54 -6.67 -2.59
CA PHE A 65 11.06 -7.17 -3.86
C PHE A 65 12.58 -7.36 -3.83
N ILE A 66 13.30 -6.44 -3.19
CA ILE A 66 14.75 -6.54 -2.98
C ILE A 66 15.07 -7.73 -2.06
N ASP A 67 14.28 -7.96 -1.01
CA ASP A 67 14.43 -9.10 -0.11
C ASP A 67 14.17 -10.44 -0.83
N LEU A 68 13.12 -10.50 -1.67
CA LEU A 68 12.84 -11.68 -2.49
C LEU A 68 13.94 -11.95 -3.52
N ASN A 69 14.48 -10.89 -4.14
CA ASN A 69 15.53 -11.03 -5.14
C ASN A 69 16.90 -11.35 -4.51
N SER A 70 17.20 -10.83 -3.32
CA SER A 70 18.44 -11.17 -2.60
C SER A 70 18.43 -12.62 -2.12
N GLY A 71 17.29 -13.13 -1.63
CA GLY A 71 17.13 -14.54 -1.27
C GLY A 71 17.25 -15.51 -2.45
N SER A 72 16.71 -15.14 -3.61
CA SER A 72 16.79 -15.96 -4.83
C SER A 72 18.17 -15.93 -5.48
N VAL A 73 18.84 -14.76 -5.52
CA VAL A 73 20.21 -14.59 -6.04
C VAL A 73 21.22 -15.37 -5.20
N SER A 74 21.09 -15.35 -3.87
CA SER A 74 21.98 -16.10 -2.98
C SER A 74 21.85 -17.62 -3.19
N SER A 75 20.61 -18.11 -3.37
CA SER A 75 20.35 -19.54 -3.63
C SER A 75 20.86 -20.00 -5.00
N GLN A 76 20.71 -19.16 -6.03
CA GLN A 76 21.25 -19.39 -7.38
C GLN A 76 22.78 -19.44 -7.37
N ASN A 77 23.44 -18.50 -6.68
CA ASN A 77 24.89 -18.47 -6.55
C ASN A 77 25.44 -19.71 -5.84
N ILE A 78 24.81 -20.17 -4.75
CA ILE A 78 25.22 -21.39 -4.04
C ILE A 78 25.05 -22.64 -4.93
N LEU A 79 23.95 -22.73 -5.68
CA LEU A 79 23.71 -23.86 -6.58
C LEU A 79 24.71 -23.87 -7.77
N ALA A 80 25.03 -22.69 -8.32
CA ALA A 80 26.04 -22.55 -9.36
C ALA A 80 27.43 -22.97 -8.85
N GLN A 81 27.81 -22.55 -7.65
CA GLN A 81 29.07 -22.92 -7.02
C GLN A 81 29.17 -24.44 -6.82
N ARG A 82 28.09 -25.08 -6.33
CA ARG A 82 28.03 -26.54 -6.15
C ARG A 82 28.14 -27.30 -7.47
N LYS A 83 27.44 -26.87 -8.53
CA LYS A 83 27.54 -27.48 -9.86
C LYS A 83 28.95 -27.37 -10.44
N ALA A 84 29.61 -26.22 -10.27
CA ALA A 84 30.98 -26.01 -10.73
C ALA A 84 31.98 -26.94 -10.02
N TYR A 85 31.85 -27.11 -8.70
CA TYR A 85 32.69 -28.06 -7.94
C TYR A 85 32.50 -29.51 -8.36
N VAL A 86 31.26 -29.93 -8.65
CA VAL A 86 31.01 -31.30 -9.13
C VAL A 86 31.63 -31.52 -10.50
N LEU A 87 31.54 -30.55 -11.42
CA LEU A 87 32.16 -30.64 -12.75
C LEU A 87 33.69 -30.70 -12.74
N LEU A 88 34.35 -30.10 -11.75
CA LEU A 88 35.81 -30.16 -11.60
C LEU A 88 36.31 -31.47 -10.98
N MET A 89 35.42 -32.30 -10.45
CA MET A 89 35.73 -33.59 -9.81
C MET A 89 35.53 -34.80 -10.74
N TYR A 90 35.17 -34.57 -12.01
CA TYR A 90 35.10 -35.57 -13.09
C TYR A 90 36.09 -35.20 -14.19
#